data_AF-Q9AH20-F1
#
_entry.id   AF-Q9AH20-F1
#
_cell.length_a   1.000
_cell.length_b   1.000
_cell.length_c   1.000
_cell.angle_alpha   90.00
_cell.angle_beta   90.00
_cell.angle_gamma   90.00
#
_symmetry.space_group_name_H-M   'P 1'
#
loop_
_entity.id
_entity.type
_entity.pdbx_description
1 polymer ?
#
loop_
_entity_poly.entity_id
_entity_poly.type
_entity_poly.pdbx_seq_one_letter_code
_entity_poly.pdbx_strand_id
1 'polypeptide(L)'
;THRGYWNKLQDHFTSEKQDHALEVLHGMLYGHARNEPGEMEINVEGMSKIYAFKHLQRLACPADQDLFRIQMDASQTQLLFMIGDTVISQSSIQDTLNLSENAVVKSMDRAERELFLKICEMIGSTITWHADLLQGSASTLRKEVAGNAQIKEAVYKMMRPDEAPDHRLV
;
A
#
# COMPACT_ATOMS: atom_id res chain seq x y z
N THR A 1 -21.22 10.82 -4.27
CA THR A 1 -20.47 9.95 -3.35
C THR A 1 -19.11 10.52 -2.96
N HIS A 2 -18.29 11.06 -3.88
CA HIS A 2 -17.00 11.75 -3.59
C HIS A 2 -17.07 12.86 -2.51
N ARG A 3 -18.01 13.80 -2.64
CA ARG A 3 -18.18 14.90 -1.66
C ARG A 3 -18.53 14.41 -0.25
N GLY A 4 -19.12 13.21 -0.10
CA GLY A 4 -19.57 12.70 1.19
C GLY A 4 -18.42 12.31 2.10
N TYR A 5 -17.40 11.62 1.56
CA TYR A 5 -16.18 11.29 2.32
C TYR A 5 -15.31 12.53 2.50
N TRP A 6 -15.11 13.32 1.45
CA TRP A 6 -14.27 14.51 1.53
C TRP A 6 -14.73 15.51 2.60
N ASN A 7 -16.04 15.78 2.69
CA ASN A 7 -16.60 16.68 3.70
C ASN A 7 -16.30 16.25 5.14
N LYS A 8 -16.08 14.95 5.38
CA LYS A 8 -15.73 14.41 6.72
C LYS A 8 -14.23 14.39 6.97
N LEU A 9 -13.41 14.48 5.92
CA LEU A 9 -11.97 14.26 5.97
C LEU A 9 -11.16 15.54 5.80
N GLN A 10 -11.70 16.56 5.14
CA GLN A 10 -10.99 17.79 4.79
C GLN A 10 -10.36 18.50 6.01
N ASP A 11 -10.97 18.36 7.19
CA ASP A 11 -10.51 18.99 8.44
C ASP A 11 -9.21 18.37 8.97
N HIS A 12 -8.84 17.16 8.50
CA HIS A 12 -7.58 16.52 8.81
C HIS A 12 -6.39 17.05 7.99
N PHE A 13 -6.64 17.93 7.03
CA PHE A 13 -5.62 18.46 6.12
C PHE A 13 -5.51 19.96 6.26
N THR A 14 -4.28 20.48 6.15
CA THR A 14 -4.07 21.92 6.01
C THR A 14 -4.66 22.41 4.69
N SER A 15 -5.12 23.66 4.66
CA SER A 15 -5.71 24.28 3.46
C SER A 15 -4.83 24.12 2.21
N GLU A 16 -3.51 24.26 2.37
CA GLU A 16 -2.52 24.12 1.29
C GLU A 16 -2.41 22.70 0.71
N LYS A 17 -2.83 21.67 1.46
CA LYS A 17 -2.72 20.26 1.06
C LYS A 17 -4.07 19.65 0.67
N GLN A 18 -5.17 20.38 0.84
CA GLN A 18 -6.52 19.86 0.62
C GLN A 18 -6.75 19.39 -0.82
N ASP A 19 -6.34 20.18 -1.82
CA ASP A 19 -6.50 19.80 -3.23
C ASP A 19 -5.72 18.53 -3.58
N HIS A 20 -4.46 18.43 -3.12
CA HIS A 20 -3.63 17.24 -3.33
C HIS A 20 -4.21 16.02 -2.58
N ALA A 21 -4.68 16.18 -1.34
CA ALA A 21 -5.31 15.10 -0.59
C ALA A 21 -6.59 14.61 -1.30
N LEU A 22 -7.34 15.51 -1.92
CA LEU A 22 -8.52 15.18 -2.70
C LEU A 22 -8.19 14.37 -3.95
N GLU A 23 -7.15 14.74 -4.70
CA GLU A 23 -6.67 13.99 -5.86
C GLU A 23 -6.22 12.58 -5.47
N VAL A 24 -5.48 12.45 -4.37
CA VAL A 24 -5.02 11.15 -3.86
C VAL A 24 -6.19 10.28 -3.41
N LEU A 25 -7.15 10.85 -2.69
CA LEU A 25 -8.37 10.14 -2.29
C LEU A 25 -9.17 9.68 -3.50
N HIS A 26 -9.33 10.55 -4.50
CA HIS A 26 -10.03 10.20 -5.74
C HIS A 26 -9.34 9.04 -6.45
N GLY A 27 -8.03 9.13 -6.65
CA GLY A 27 -7.24 8.09 -7.29
C GLY A 27 -7.24 6.75 -6.54
N MET A 28 -7.28 6.79 -5.20
CA MET A 28 -7.41 5.60 -4.36
C MET A 28 -8.78 4.92 -4.49
N LEU A 29 -9.86 5.70 -4.59
CA LEU A 29 -11.23 5.18 -4.62
C LEU A 29 -11.66 4.68 -6.00
N TYR A 30 -11.20 5.33 -7.06
CA TYR A 30 -11.67 5.09 -8.43
C TYR A 30 -10.60 4.53 -9.37
N GLY A 31 -9.37 4.38 -8.88
CA GLY A 31 -8.23 3.96 -9.68
C GLY A 31 -7.73 5.06 -10.62
N HIS A 32 -6.60 4.80 -11.27
CA HIS A 32 -6.10 5.59 -12.39
C HIS A 32 -6.19 4.73 -13.64
N ALA A 33 -6.98 5.15 -14.64
CA ALA A 33 -7.01 4.47 -15.92
C ALA A 33 -5.63 4.65 -16.61
N ARG A 34 -4.82 3.59 -16.60
CA ARG A 34 -3.50 3.56 -17.24
C ARG A 34 -3.29 2.23 -17.93
N ASN A 35 -4.09 1.94 -18.95
CA ASN A 35 -3.78 0.86 -19.88
C ASN A 35 -3.66 1.47 -21.27
N GLU A 36 -2.44 1.55 -21.79
CA GLU A 36 -2.24 1.86 -23.21
C GLU A 36 -2.62 0.64 -24.06
N PRO A 37 -3.16 0.84 -25.29
CA PRO A 37 -3.53 -0.28 -26.15
C PRO A 37 -2.32 -1.16 -26.49
N GLY A 38 -2.35 -2.42 -26.06
CA GLY A 38 -1.29 -3.42 -26.33
C GLY A 38 -0.47 -3.82 -25.11
N GLU A 39 -0.62 -3.14 -23.97
CA GLU A 39 -0.05 -3.60 -22.70
C GLU A 39 -0.90 -4.71 -22.08
N MET A 40 -0.25 -5.68 -21.43
CA MET A 40 -0.95 -6.71 -20.67
C MET A 40 -1.66 -6.04 -19.49
N GLU A 41 -2.94 -6.38 -19.26
CA GLU A 41 -3.66 -5.87 -18.09
C GLU A 41 -3.03 -6.46 -16.81
N ILE A 42 -2.42 -5.59 -15.99
CA ILE A 42 -1.81 -5.96 -14.72
C ILE A 42 -2.67 -5.40 -13.60
N ASN A 43 -3.26 -6.28 -12.79
CA ASN A 43 -3.97 -5.85 -11.59
C ASN A 43 -2.96 -5.46 -10.49
N VAL A 44 -2.79 -4.15 -10.32
CA VAL A 44 -1.93 -3.54 -9.28
C VAL A 44 -2.76 -2.74 -8.26
N GLU A 45 -4.08 -2.85 -8.31
CA GLU A 45 -4.99 -1.94 -7.60
C GLU A 45 -4.82 -2.04 -6.08
N GLY A 46 -4.75 -3.25 -5.52
CA GLY A 46 -4.63 -3.43 -4.08
C GLY A 46 -3.32 -2.86 -3.50
N MET A 47 -2.19 -3.13 -4.16
CA MET A 47 -0.88 -2.56 -3.77
C MET A 47 -0.86 -1.03 -3.91
N SER A 48 -1.43 -0.52 -5.00
CA SER A 48 -1.51 0.93 -5.25
C SER A 48 -2.40 1.64 -4.23
N LYS A 49 -3.50 1.01 -3.78
CA LYS A 49 -4.35 1.53 -2.70
C LYS A 49 -3.61 1.64 -1.37
N ILE A 50 -2.77 0.66 -1.04
CA ILE A 50 -1.95 0.72 0.19
C ILE A 50 -1.00 1.91 0.16
N TYR A 51 -0.27 2.09 -0.95
CA TYR A 51 0.60 3.25 -1.12
C TYR A 51 -0.17 4.57 -1.11
N ALA A 52 -1.27 4.67 -1.88
CA ALA A 52 -2.09 5.88 -1.95
C ALA A 52 -2.65 6.28 -0.58
N PHE A 53 -3.10 5.31 0.23
CA PHE A 53 -3.57 5.56 1.59
C PHE A 53 -2.44 6.06 2.50
N LYS A 54 -1.24 5.49 2.39
CA LYS A 54 -0.05 5.97 3.13
C LYS A 54 0.38 7.35 2.69
N HIS A 55 0.27 7.66 1.40
CA HIS A 55 0.52 9.00 0.87
C HIS A 55 -0.51 10.01 1.40
N LEU A 56 -1.80 9.63 1.44
CA LEU A 56 -2.87 10.42 2.04
C LEU A 56 -2.59 10.69 3.53
N GLN A 57 -2.18 9.68 4.30
CA GLN A 57 -1.75 9.83 5.69
C GLN A 57 -0.62 10.87 5.85
N ARG A 58 0.39 10.86 4.97
CA ARG A 58 1.50 11.84 4.99
C ARG A 58 1.07 13.27 4.70
N LEU A 59 -0.05 13.46 3.99
CA LEU A 59 -0.60 14.78 3.72
C LEU A 59 -1.39 15.35 4.90
N ALA A 60 -1.91 14.50 5.78
CA ALA A 60 -2.67 14.92 6.96
C ALA A 60 -1.80 15.72 7.95
N CYS A 61 -2.47 16.54 8.76
CA CYS A 61 -1.89 17.23 9.90
C CYS A 61 -1.15 16.22 10.80
N PRO A 62 0.05 16.52 11.31
CA PRO A 62 0.81 15.57 12.13
C PRO A 62 0.02 14.98 13.31
N ALA A 63 -0.87 15.75 13.93
CA ALA A 63 -1.73 15.29 15.03
C ALA A 63 -2.77 14.23 14.62
N ASP A 64 -3.13 14.19 13.33
CA ASP A 64 -4.20 13.34 12.81
C ASP A 64 -3.66 12.11 12.06
N GLN A 65 -2.34 12.00 11.86
CA GLN A 65 -1.77 10.88 11.11
C GLN A 65 -2.05 9.53 11.78
N ASP A 66 -2.13 9.48 13.11
CA ASP A 66 -2.43 8.24 13.86
C ASP A 66 -3.89 7.76 13.73
N LEU A 67 -4.76 8.61 13.17
CA LEU A 67 -6.14 8.24 12.81
C LEU A 67 -6.18 7.37 11.55
N PHE A 68 -5.16 7.44 10.69
CA PHE A 68 -5.09 6.66 9.45
C PHE A 68 -4.53 5.27 9.74
N ARG A 69 -5.37 4.24 9.59
CA ARG A 69 -5.02 2.85 9.91
C ARG A 69 -5.44 1.92 8.79
N ILE A 70 -4.59 0.96 8.48
CA ILE A 70 -4.95 -0.20 7.67
C ILE A 70 -5.13 -1.37 8.65
N GLN A 71 -6.35 -1.84 8.79
CA GLN A 71 -6.67 -3.00 9.62
C GLN A 71 -7.03 -4.19 8.74
N MET A 72 -7.00 -5.39 9.31
CA MET A 72 -7.65 -6.53 8.69
C MET A 72 -8.94 -6.83 9.42
N ASP A 73 -9.94 -7.32 8.69
CA ASP A 73 -11.15 -7.86 9.28
C ASP A 73 -10.85 -9.11 10.14
N ALA A 74 -11.84 -9.59 10.88
CA ALA A 74 -11.67 -10.72 11.80
C ALA A 74 -11.22 -12.02 11.09
N SER A 75 -11.59 -12.20 9.81
CA SER A 75 -11.18 -13.37 9.03
C SER A 75 -9.79 -13.23 8.40
N GLN A 76 -9.15 -12.06 8.51
CA GLN A 76 -7.91 -11.71 7.83
C GLN A 76 -7.97 -11.92 6.30
N THR A 77 -9.10 -11.59 5.69
CA THR A 77 -9.28 -11.66 4.22
C THR A 77 -9.43 -10.29 3.57
N GLN A 78 -9.79 -9.27 4.35
CA GLN A 78 -10.02 -7.91 3.86
C GLN A 78 -9.09 -6.92 4.56
N LEU A 79 -8.42 -6.09 3.78
CA LEU A 79 -7.75 -4.88 4.23
C LEU A 79 -8.78 -3.74 4.31
N LEU A 80 -8.92 -3.14 5.48
CA LEU A 80 -9.83 -2.03 5.76
C LEU A 80 -9.02 -0.74 5.90
N PHE A 81 -9.26 0.22 5.02
CA PHE A 81 -8.61 1.53 5.04
C PHE A 81 -9.45 2.48 5.88
N MET A 82 -8.96 2.85 7.07
CA MET A 82 -9.72 3.55 8.09
C MET A 82 -9.14 4.92 8.42
N ILE A 83 -9.99 5.94 8.51
CA ILE A 83 -9.63 7.25 9.08
C ILE A 83 -10.52 7.46 10.32
N GLY A 84 -9.90 7.43 11.50
CA GLY A 84 -10.62 7.28 12.76
C GLY A 84 -11.39 5.95 12.75
N ASP A 85 -12.70 6.02 12.96
CA ASP A 85 -13.60 4.86 12.94
C ASP A 85 -14.29 4.64 11.58
N THR A 86 -14.00 5.48 10.58
CA THR A 86 -14.64 5.40 9.26
C THR A 86 -13.81 4.55 8.30
N VAL A 87 -14.37 3.44 7.83
CA VAL A 87 -13.82 2.69 6.69
C VAL A 87 -14.12 3.47 5.41
N ILE A 88 -13.08 3.94 4.72
CA ILE A 88 -13.21 4.72 3.48
C ILE A 88 -13.06 3.86 2.23
N SER A 89 -12.39 2.71 2.34
CA SER A 89 -12.18 1.75 1.26
C SER A 89 -11.81 0.38 1.84
N GLN A 90 -11.88 -0.65 1.02
CA GLN A 90 -11.41 -1.99 1.37
C GLN A 90 -10.81 -2.70 0.15
N SER A 91 -9.97 -3.71 0.40
CA SER A 91 -9.38 -4.56 -0.64
C SER A 91 -9.21 -5.97 -0.11
N SER A 92 -9.55 -7.00 -0.90
CA SER A 92 -9.26 -8.36 -0.48
C SER A 92 -7.76 -8.63 -0.52
N ILE A 93 -7.30 -9.58 0.30
CA ILE A 93 -5.89 -10.00 0.30
C ILE A 93 -5.54 -10.71 -1.03
N GLN A 94 -6.48 -11.44 -1.63
CA GLN A 94 -6.31 -12.08 -2.93
C GLN A 94 -6.10 -11.06 -4.03
N ASP A 95 -6.93 -10.01 -4.10
CA ASP A 95 -6.78 -8.95 -5.10
C ASP A 95 -5.46 -8.20 -4.91
N THR A 96 -5.09 -7.94 -3.65
CA THR A 96 -3.81 -7.28 -3.32
C THR A 96 -2.61 -8.08 -3.80
N LEU A 97 -2.68 -9.41 -3.67
CA LEU A 97 -1.63 -10.33 -4.09
C LEU A 97 -1.74 -10.79 -5.55
N ASN A 98 -2.77 -10.33 -6.29
CA ASN A 98 -3.13 -10.81 -7.62
C ASN A 98 -3.25 -12.35 -7.69
N LEU A 99 -3.95 -12.92 -6.71
CA LEU A 99 -4.26 -14.36 -6.60
C LEU A 99 -5.69 -14.63 -7.06
N SER A 100 -6.00 -15.90 -7.36
CA SER A 100 -7.37 -16.32 -7.58
C SER A 100 -8.17 -16.26 -6.28
N GLU A 101 -9.49 -16.03 -6.39
CA GLU A 101 -10.40 -15.92 -5.24
C GLU A 101 -10.35 -17.17 -4.31
N ASN A 102 -10.10 -18.34 -4.90
CA ASN A 102 -10.04 -19.62 -4.17
C ASN A 102 -8.66 -19.89 -3.53
N ALA A 103 -7.68 -19.00 -3.72
CA ALA A 103 -6.36 -19.17 -3.14
C ALA A 103 -6.43 -19.01 -1.61
N VAL A 104 -5.90 -20.01 -0.90
CA VAL A 104 -5.80 -19.99 0.56
C VAL A 104 -4.58 -19.19 0.97
N VAL A 105 -4.79 -18.05 1.61
CA VAL A 105 -3.74 -17.26 2.25
C VAL A 105 -3.75 -17.58 3.74
N LYS A 106 -2.60 -18.02 4.28
CA LYS A 106 -2.47 -18.30 5.71
C LYS A 106 -2.56 -16.99 6.49
N SER A 107 -3.19 -17.05 7.67
CA SER A 107 -3.25 -15.90 8.59
C SER A 107 -1.85 -15.43 8.97
N MET A 108 -1.70 -14.12 9.11
CA MET A 108 -0.47 -13.48 9.56
C MET A 108 -0.64 -13.02 11.01
N ASP A 109 0.42 -13.12 11.79
CA ASP A 109 0.48 -12.41 13.06
C ASP A 109 0.62 -10.89 12.84
N ARG A 110 0.65 -10.14 13.94
CA ARG A 110 0.74 -8.67 13.86
C ARG A 110 2.04 -8.19 13.21
N ALA A 111 3.18 -8.79 13.54
CA ALA A 111 4.49 -8.38 13.03
C ALA A 111 4.63 -8.74 11.55
N GLU A 112 4.20 -9.94 11.17
CA GLU A 112 4.13 -10.39 9.77
C GLU A 112 3.26 -9.45 8.94
N ARG A 113 2.09 -9.06 9.47
CA ARG A 113 1.18 -8.13 8.79
C ARG A 113 1.78 -6.72 8.64
N GLU A 114 2.47 -6.22 9.66
CA GLU A 114 3.15 -4.92 9.59
C GLU A 114 4.25 -4.92 8.52
N LEU A 115 5.05 -5.99 8.44
CA LEU A 115 6.04 -6.16 7.39
C LEU A 115 5.40 -6.32 6.00
N PHE A 116 4.34 -7.12 5.89
CA PHE A 116 3.57 -7.29 4.66
C PHE A 116 3.10 -5.95 4.11
N LEU A 117 2.44 -5.12 4.93
CA LEU A 117 1.97 -3.80 4.52
C LEU A 117 3.11 -2.87 4.10
N LYS A 118 4.27 -2.94 4.77
CA LYS A 118 5.46 -2.15 4.41
C LYS A 118 6.01 -2.54 3.04
N ILE A 119 6.04 -3.83 2.72
CA ILE A 119 6.44 -4.34 1.40
C ILE A 119 5.42 -3.91 0.33
N CYS A 120 4.12 -4.00 0.63
CA CYS A 120 3.06 -3.56 -0.26
C CYS A 120 3.15 -2.05 -0.58
N GLU A 121 3.41 -1.22 0.44
CA GLU A 121 3.63 0.21 0.27
C GLU A 121 4.81 0.48 -0.67
N MET A 122 5.92 -0.24 -0.50
CA MET A 122 7.10 -0.09 -1.36
C MET A 122 6.79 -0.47 -2.81
N ILE A 123 6.14 -1.62 -3.03
CA ILE A 123 5.72 -2.06 -4.37
C ILE A 123 4.79 -1.02 -5.01
N GLY A 124 3.75 -0.58 -4.28
CA GLY A 124 2.80 0.42 -4.77
C GLY A 124 3.46 1.75 -5.10
N SER A 125 4.41 2.20 -4.28
CA SER A 125 5.22 3.40 -4.54
C SER A 125 6.03 3.24 -5.82
N THR A 126 6.75 2.13 -5.98
CA THR A 126 7.58 1.89 -7.16
C THR A 126 6.73 1.82 -8.42
N ILE A 127 5.57 1.16 -8.41
CA ILE A 127 4.66 1.12 -9.56
C ILE A 127 4.12 2.52 -9.90
N THR A 128 3.79 3.32 -8.88
CA THR A 128 3.20 4.66 -9.08
C THR A 128 4.19 5.63 -9.73
N TRP A 129 5.44 5.64 -9.26
CA TRP A 129 6.46 6.61 -9.68
C TRP A 129 7.40 6.10 -10.78
N HIS A 130 7.53 4.79 -10.93
CA HIS A 130 8.44 4.13 -11.87
C HIS A 130 7.71 3.01 -12.63
N ALA A 131 6.63 3.38 -13.32
CA ALA A 131 5.81 2.44 -14.11
C ALA A 131 6.64 1.72 -15.19
N ASP A 132 7.72 2.34 -15.67
CA ASP A 132 8.70 1.80 -16.60
C ASP A 132 9.40 0.52 -16.07
N LEU A 133 9.58 0.40 -14.75
CA LEU A 133 10.17 -0.80 -14.15
C LEU A 133 9.25 -2.03 -14.30
N LEU A 134 7.93 -1.81 -14.24
CA LEU A 134 6.94 -2.86 -14.47
C LEU A 134 6.83 -3.20 -15.96
N GLN A 135 6.88 -2.19 -16.84
CA GLN A 135 6.93 -2.37 -18.31
C GLN A 135 8.18 -3.17 -18.74
N GLY A 136 9.33 -2.95 -18.08
CA GLY A 136 10.57 -3.66 -18.37
C GLY A 136 10.51 -5.15 -18.03
N SER A 137 10.20 -5.49 -16.78
CA SER A 137 9.81 -6.85 -16.36
C SER A 137 9.41 -6.89 -14.88
N ALA A 138 8.58 -7.86 -14.49
CA ALA A 138 8.33 -8.16 -13.06
C ALA A 138 9.62 -8.45 -12.26
N SER A 139 10.68 -8.94 -12.91
CA SER A 139 11.97 -9.19 -12.28
C SER A 139 12.71 -7.90 -11.93
N THR A 140 12.57 -6.86 -12.74
CA THR A 140 13.16 -5.54 -12.51
C THR A 140 12.52 -4.88 -11.30
N LEU A 141 11.17 -4.85 -11.26
CA LEU A 141 10.43 -4.36 -10.09
C LEU A 141 10.82 -5.11 -8.82
N ARG A 142 10.89 -6.45 -8.87
CA ARG A 142 11.29 -7.27 -7.71
C ARG A 142 12.69 -6.91 -7.22
N LYS A 143 13.66 -6.72 -8.12
CA LYS A 143 15.03 -6.35 -7.74
C LYS A 143 15.08 -5.04 -7.01
N GLU A 144 14.30 -4.03 -7.44
CA GLU A 144 14.29 -2.75 -6.73
C GLU A 144 13.68 -2.85 -5.33
N VAL A 145 12.53 -3.50 -5.23
CA VAL A 145 11.85 -3.65 -3.94
C VAL A 145 12.69 -4.48 -2.96
N ALA A 146 13.27 -5.59 -3.43
CA ALA A 146 14.11 -6.46 -2.60
C ALA A 146 15.49 -5.84 -2.29
N GLY A 147 16.00 -4.98 -3.16
CA GLY A 147 17.25 -4.24 -2.97
C GLY A 147 17.10 -3.05 -2.02
N ASN A 148 15.88 -2.57 -1.80
CA ASN A 148 15.62 -1.43 -0.95
C ASN A 148 16.12 -1.65 0.50
N ALA A 149 16.96 -0.73 0.98
CA ALA A 149 17.60 -0.84 2.29
C ALA A 149 16.59 -0.95 3.45
N GLN A 150 15.49 -0.20 3.41
CA GLN A 150 14.48 -0.20 4.48
C GLN A 150 13.64 -1.48 4.50
N ILE A 151 13.45 -2.12 3.35
CA ILE A 151 12.81 -3.43 3.24
C ILE A 151 13.75 -4.51 3.75
N LYS A 152 15.01 -4.52 3.29
CA LYS A 152 16.02 -5.46 3.78
C LYS A 152 16.14 -5.40 5.30
N GLU A 153 16.31 -4.21 5.87
CA GLU A 153 16.42 -4.02 7.32
C GLU A 153 15.18 -4.52 8.06
N ALA A 154 13.98 -4.21 7.56
CA ALA A 154 12.74 -4.66 8.20
C ALA A 154 12.57 -6.19 8.18
N VAL A 155 12.93 -6.84 7.06
CA VAL A 155 12.89 -8.29 6.93
C VAL A 155 13.89 -8.95 7.89
N TYR A 156 15.14 -8.47 7.93
CA TYR A 156 16.16 -9.03 8.82
C TYR A 156 15.80 -8.82 10.29
N LYS A 157 15.36 -7.60 10.66
CA LYS A 157 14.93 -7.31 12.04
C LYS A 157 13.83 -8.27 12.52
N MET A 158 12.93 -8.69 11.64
CA MET A 158 11.86 -9.62 11.98
C MET A 158 12.32 -11.08 12.00
N MET A 159 13.06 -11.53 10.97
CA MET A 159 13.36 -12.94 10.74
C MET A 159 14.69 -13.40 11.37
N ARG A 160 15.66 -12.49 11.48
CA ARG A 160 17.04 -12.75 11.92
C ARG A 160 17.61 -11.50 12.62
N PRO A 161 17.10 -11.14 13.82
CA PRO A 161 17.46 -9.89 14.48
C PRO A 161 18.96 -9.76 14.80
N ASP A 162 19.66 -10.88 14.94
CA ASP A 162 21.10 -10.93 15.26
C ASP A 162 22.01 -10.99 14.01
N GLU A 163 21.43 -11.00 12.79
CA GLU A 163 22.17 -11.05 11.54
C GLU A 163 22.03 -9.72 10.79
N ALA A 164 23.16 -9.16 10.34
CA ALA A 164 23.13 -7.95 9.51
C ALA A 164 22.70 -8.30 8.06
N PRO A 165 21.98 -7.43 7.34
CA PRO A 165 21.55 -7.68 5.96
C PRO A 165 22.66 -7.88 4.91
N ASP A 166 23.91 -7.62 5.28
CA ASP A 166 25.13 -7.78 4.51
C ASP A 166 26.06 -8.85 5.10
N HIS A 167 25.55 -9.70 6.00
CA HIS A 167 26.29 -10.81 6.58
C HIS A 167 26.92 -11.68 5.47
N ARG A 168 28.22 -11.92 5.59
CA ARG A 168 28.98 -12.71 4.61
C ARG A 168 28.67 -14.19 4.81
N LEU A 169 28.42 -14.89 3.70
CA LEU A 169 28.26 -16.33 3.71
C LEU A 169 29.52 -16.98 4.33
N VAL A 170 29.28 -17.88 5.30
CA VAL A 170 30.31 -18.69 5.96
C VAL A 170 30.44 -20.02 5.25
#